data_AF-A0A7H8MCK8-F1
#
_entry.id   AF-A0A7H8MCK8-F1
#
_cell.length_a   1.000
_cell.length_b   1.000
_cell.length_c   1.000
_cell.angle_alpha   90.00
_cell.angle_beta   90.00
_cell.angle_gamma   90.00
#
_symmetry.space_group_name_H-M   'P 1'
#
loop_
_entity.id
_entity.type
_entity.pdbx_description
1 polymer ?
#
loop_
_entity_poly.entity_id
_entity_poly.type
_entity_poly.pdbx_seq_one_letter_code
_entity_poly.pdbx_strand_id
1 'polypeptide(L)'
;MSVTMCMPGWRSERSDGGLRATRVTRLSDYQLVNGCLEEIHAADEGELWLLCDAQTRLAERVATAERLRSLRRVQPAAEGPAQGLSSGGS
;
A
#
# COMPACT_ATOMS: atom_id res chain seq x y z
N MET A 1 11.16 -29.61 8.19
CA MET A 1 10.55 -28.42 7.56
C MET A 1 11.33 -27.21 8.03
N SER A 2 12.23 -26.68 7.21
CA SER A 2 13.06 -25.53 7.58
C SER A 2 12.29 -24.26 7.24
N VAL A 3 11.87 -23.52 8.27
CA VAL A 3 11.27 -22.18 8.11
C VAL A 3 12.44 -21.22 7.88
N THR A 4 12.66 -20.83 6.62
CA THR A 4 13.83 -20.04 6.21
C THR A 4 13.49 -18.54 6.21
N MET A 5 14.30 -17.77 6.96
CA MET A 5 14.38 -16.30 7.01
C MET A 5 13.07 -15.52 7.27
N CYS A 6 12.97 -14.92 8.46
CA CYS A 6 11.91 -14.00 8.84
C CYS A 6 12.02 -12.67 8.06
N MET A 7 11.42 -12.60 6.88
CA MET A 7 11.15 -11.32 6.22
C MET A 7 9.94 -10.66 6.90
N PRO A 8 10.07 -9.47 7.50
CA PRO A 8 8.96 -8.83 8.19
C PRO A 8 7.76 -8.66 7.26
N GLY A 9 6.59 -9.16 7.69
CA GLY A 9 5.36 -9.10 6.91
C GLY A 9 5.20 -10.20 5.84
N TRP A 10 6.14 -11.13 5.74
CA TRP A 10 6.11 -12.23 4.77
C TRP A 10 6.32 -13.60 5.44
N ARG A 11 5.65 -14.61 4.90
CA ARG A 11 5.88 -16.03 5.21
C ARG A 11 6.52 -16.67 3.99
N SER A 12 7.73 -17.17 4.15
CA SER A 12 8.53 -17.81 3.11
C SER A 12 8.50 -19.33 3.22
N GLU A 13 8.42 -20.00 2.08
CA GLU A 13 8.48 -21.44 1.92
C GLU A 13 9.42 -21.79 0.77
N ARG A 14 10.22 -22.84 0.95
CA ARG A 14 11.07 -23.40 -0.11
C ARG A 14 10.39 -24.62 -0.71
N SER A 15 10.40 -24.72 -2.03
CA SER A 15 9.90 -25.85 -2.82
C SER A 15 10.92 -26.25 -3.89
N ASP A 16 10.66 -27.37 -4.58
CA ASP A 16 11.53 -27.84 -5.67
C ASP A 16 11.58 -26.85 -6.86
N GLY A 17 10.57 -25.99 -6.99
CA GLY A 17 10.48 -24.96 -8.02
C GLY A 17 11.08 -23.60 -7.64
N GLY A 18 11.72 -23.49 -6.47
CA GLY A 18 12.30 -22.25 -5.97
C GLY A 18 11.69 -21.79 -4.65
N LEU A 19 11.74 -20.49 -4.41
CA LEU A 19 11.25 -19.86 -3.19
C LEU A 19 9.94 -19.13 -3.45
N ARG A 20 9.03 -19.25 -2.49
CA ARG A 20 7.77 -18.55 -2.47
C ARG A 20 7.63 -17.76 -1.18
N ALA A 21 7.16 -16.53 -1.26
CA ALA A 21 6.78 -15.72 -0.11
C ALA A 21 5.34 -15.25 -0.25
N THR A 22 4.55 -15.41 0.81
CA THR A 22 3.17 -14.93 0.90
C THR A 22 3.06 -13.88 1.99
N ARG A 23 2.31 -12.80 1.75
CA ARG A 23 2.10 -11.76 2.77
C ARG A 23 1.38 -12.33 4.01
N VAL A 24 1.81 -11.86 5.18
CA VAL A 24 1.15 -12.17 6.45
C VAL A 24 -0.15 -11.38 6.60
N THR A 25 -0.20 -10.15 6.11
CA THR A 25 -1.38 -9.29 6.13
C THR A 25 -2.00 -9.17 4.76
N ARG A 26 -3.34 -9.13 4.71
CA ARG A 26 -4.07 -8.91 3.46
C ARG A 26 -3.85 -7.48 2.95
N LEU A 27 -3.90 -7.34 1.63
CA LEU A 27 -3.88 -6.06 0.93
C LEU A 27 -5.30 -5.52 0.79
N SER A 28 -5.45 -4.19 0.72
CA SER A 28 -6.72 -3.57 0.32
C SER A 28 -6.96 -3.75 -1.19
N ASP A 29 -8.22 -3.65 -1.61
CA ASP A 29 -8.55 -3.65 -3.04
C ASP A 29 -7.78 -2.55 -3.79
N TYR A 30 -7.61 -1.38 -3.16
CA TYR A 30 -6.82 -0.29 -3.72
C TYR A 30 -5.36 -0.69 -3.93
N GLN A 31 -4.76 -1.41 -2.98
CA GLN A 31 -3.38 -1.90 -3.12
C GLN A 31 -3.24 -2.92 -4.26
N LEU A 32 -4.18 -3.85 -4.36
CA LEU A 32 -4.18 -4.89 -5.41
C LEU A 32 -4.29 -4.27 -6.81
N VAL A 33 -5.24 -3.36 -7.04
CA VAL A 33 -5.42 -2.72 -8.35
C VAL A 33 -4.24 -1.80 -8.73
N ASN A 34 -3.39 -1.43 -7.77
CA ASN A 34 -2.17 -0.64 -7.98
C ASN A 34 -0.89 -1.49 -7.96
N GLY A 35 -1.00 -2.81 -8.18
CA GLY A 35 0.15 -3.68 -8.45
C GLY A 35 0.87 -4.22 -7.22
N CYS A 36 0.29 -4.08 -6.02
CA CYS A 36 0.80 -4.79 -4.85
C CYS A 36 0.45 -6.27 -4.94
N LEU A 37 1.41 -7.14 -4.65
CA LEU A 37 1.24 -8.59 -4.74
C LEU A 37 1.10 -9.24 -3.36
N GLU A 38 0.24 -10.25 -3.28
CA GLU A 38 0.09 -11.12 -2.10
C GLU A 38 1.13 -12.24 -2.06
N GLU A 39 1.66 -12.62 -3.22
CA GLU A 39 2.60 -13.71 -3.39
C GLU A 39 3.76 -13.29 -4.30
N ILE A 40 4.97 -13.74 -3.96
CA ILE A 40 6.21 -13.53 -4.71
C ILE A 40 6.90 -14.88 -4.90
N HIS A 41 7.45 -15.09 -6.10
CA HIS A 41 8.31 -16.22 -6.42
C HIS A 41 9.71 -15.70 -6.75
N ALA A 42 10.73 -16.46 -6.37
CA ALA A 42 12.13 -16.16 -6.64
C ALA A 42 12.94 -17.44 -6.82
N ALA A 43 14.01 -17.37 -7.61
CA ALA A 43 14.93 -18.48 -7.83
C ALA A 43 15.85 -18.72 -6.62
N ASP A 44 16.25 -17.64 -5.95
CA ASP A 44 17.15 -17.68 -4.79
C ASP A 44 16.76 -16.71 -3.67
N GLU A 45 17.45 -16.82 -2.54
CA GLU A 45 17.14 -16.07 -1.32
C GLU A 45 17.42 -14.58 -1.45
N GLY A 46 18.44 -14.20 -2.23
CA GLY A 46 18.79 -12.81 -2.45
C GLY A 46 17.73 -12.11 -3.30
N GLU A 47 17.29 -12.76 -4.37
CA GLU A 47 16.17 -12.29 -5.18
C GLU A 47 14.89 -12.20 -4.36
N LEU A 48 14.56 -13.23 -3.57
CA LEU A 48 13.37 -13.21 -2.71
C LEU A 48 13.40 -12.03 -1.74
N TRP A 49 14.57 -11.77 -1.14
CA TRP A 49 14.75 -10.66 -0.21
C TRP A 49 14.45 -9.31 -0.87
N LEU A 50 15.05 -9.09 -2.05
CA LEU A 50 14.90 -7.86 -2.82
C LEU A 50 13.45 -7.63 -3.26
N LEU A 51 12.80 -8.68 -3.77
CA LEU A 51 11.41 -8.59 -4.23
C LEU A 51 10.44 -8.33 -3.07
N CYS A 52 10.63 -9.00 -1.92
CA CYS A 52 9.82 -8.76 -0.73
C CYS A 52 9.99 -7.33 -0.19
N ASP A 53 11.22 -6.81 -0.10
CA ASP A 53 11.46 -5.41 0.34
C ASP A 53 10.82 -4.40 -0.61
N ALA A 54 11.00 -4.59 -1.92
CA ALA A 54 10.40 -3.73 -2.94
C ALA A 54 8.86 -3.75 -2.86
N GLN A 55 8.25 -4.92 -2.71
CA GLN A 55 6.81 -5.06 -2.58
C GLN A 55 6.29 -4.46 -1.26
N THR A 56 7.01 -4.59 -0.15
CA THR A 56 6.65 -3.92 1.12
C THR A 56 6.63 -2.39 0.93
N ARG A 57 7.69 -1.81 0.38
CA ARG A 57 7.76 -0.35 0.12
C ARG A 57 6.67 0.14 -0.84
N LEU A 58 6.36 -0.64 -1.87
CA LEU A 58 5.26 -0.33 -2.79
C LEU A 58 3.93 -0.29 -2.03
N ALA A 59 3.63 -1.33 -1.26
CA ALA A 59 2.38 -1.42 -0.50
C ALA A 59 2.21 -0.26 0.50
N GLU A 60 3.27 0.15 1.19
CA GLU A 60 3.26 1.29 2.10
C GLU A 60 2.97 2.62 1.39
N ARG A 61 3.60 2.85 0.23
CA ARG A 61 3.36 4.04 -0.59
C ARG A 61 1.93 4.07 -1.13
N VAL A 62 1.43 2.94 -1.60
CA VAL A 62 0.07 2.82 -2.12
C VAL A 62 -0.96 3.00 -1.00
N ALA A 63 -0.74 2.44 0.19
CA ALA A 63 -1.60 2.68 1.36
C ALA A 63 -1.62 4.15 1.77
N THR A 64 -0.48 4.83 1.70
CA THR A 64 -0.39 6.28 1.94
C THR A 64 -1.22 7.05 0.91
N ALA A 65 -1.11 6.71 -0.38
CA ALA A 65 -1.90 7.31 -1.45
C ALA A 65 -3.41 7.07 -1.28
N GLU A 66 -3.80 5.85 -0.89
CA GLU A 66 -5.19 5.49 -0.55
C GLU A 66 -5.75 6.40 0.55
N ARG A 67 -4.99 6.58 1.63
CA ARG A 67 -5.36 7.45 2.75
C ARG A 67 -5.48 8.91 2.33
N LEU A 68 -4.57 9.43 1.52
CA LEU A 68 -4.67 10.80 1.02
C LEU A 68 -5.89 11.01 0.11
N ARG A 69 -6.23 9.99 -0.70
CA ARG A 69 -7.44 10.01 -1.54
C ARG A 69 -8.71 10.01 -0.69
N SER A 70 -8.77 9.23 0.39
CA SER A 70 -9.93 9.21 1.28
C SER A 70 -10.11 10.54 2.02
N LEU A 71 -9.01 11.15 2.50
CA LEU A 71 -9.05 12.47 3.13
C LEU A 71 -9.54 13.57 2.18
N ARG A 72 -9.09 13.56 0.91
CA ARG A 72 -9.60 14.49 -0.11
C ARG A 72 -11.08 14.34 -0.40
N ARG A 73 -11.61 13.10 -0.36
CA ARG A 73 -13.04 12.84 -0.57
C ARG A 73 -13.90 13.36 0.59
N VAL A 74 -13.37 13.34 1.81
CA VAL A 74 -14.09 13.74 3.03
C VAL A 74 -14.11 15.25 3.22
N GLN A 75 -13.23 16.00 2.56
CA GLN A 75 -13.25 17.46 2.64
C GLN A 75 -14.45 18.00 1.85
N PRO A 76 -15.51 18.54 2.50
CA PRO A 76 -16.56 19.23 1.76
C PRO A 76 -15.91 20.44 1.07
N ALA A 77 -16.40 20.79 -0.13
CA ALA A 77 -16.03 22.04 -0.77
C ALA A 77 -16.19 23.15 0.28
N ALA A 78 -15.09 23.76 0.68
CA ALA A 78 -15.14 24.95 1.52
C ALA A 78 -15.83 26.03 0.68
N GLU A 79 -17.14 26.18 0.86
CA GLU A 79 -17.84 27.39 0.46
C GLU A 79 -17.13 28.56 1.13
N GLY A 80 -16.44 29.35 0.31
CA GLY A 80 -15.75 30.55 0.75
C GLY A 80 -16.75 31.54 1.37
N PRO A 81 -16.27 32.43 2.26
CA PRO A 81 -17.16 33.33 2.98
C PRO A 81 -17.86 34.27 1.99
N ALA A 82 -19.19 34.34 2.11
CA ALA A 82 -20.01 35.38 1.49
C ALA A 82 -19.56 36.75 2.01
N GLN A 83 -18.67 37.41 1.27
CA GLN A 83 -18.36 38.82 1.46
C GLN A 83 -19.27 39.66 0.56
N GLY A 84 -20.13 40.46 1.19
CA GLY A 84 -20.97 41.41 0.47
C GLY A 84 -22.07 42.07 1.28
N LEU A 85 -21.85 42.42 2.56
CA LEU A 85 -22.59 43.54 3.14
C LEU A 85 -21.96 44.83 2.59
N SER A 86 -22.75 45.62 1.85
CA SER A 86 -22.58 47.06 1.89
C SER A 86 -23.94 47.75 1.84
N SER A 87 -24.33 48.20 3.03
CA SER A 87 -25.33 49.21 3.30
C SER A 87 -24.93 50.57 2.72
N GLY A 88 -25.83 51.19 1.97
CA GLY A 88 -25.88 52.64 1.73
C GLY A 88 -27.32 52.96 1.31
N GLY A 89 -28.03 53.94 1.85
CA GLY A 89 -27.66 55.06 2.70
C GLY A 89 -28.48 56.25 2.23
N SER A 90 -29.47 56.64 3.05
CA SER A 90 -30.38 57.82 2.96
C SER A 90 -31.39 57.87 1.81
#